data_AF-A0A5C1WCP1-F1
#
_entry.id   AF-A0A5C1WCP1-F1
#
_cell.length_a   1.000
_cell.length_b   1.000
_cell.length_c   1.000
_cell.angle_alpha   90.00
_cell.angle_beta   90.00
_cell.angle_gamma   90.00
#
_symmetry.space_group_name_H-M   'P 1'
#
loop_
_entity.id
_entity.type
_entity.pdbx_description
1 polymer ?
#
loop_
_entity_poly.entity_id
_entity_poly.type
_entity_poly.pdbx_seq_one_letter_code
_entity_poly.pdbx_strand_id
1 'polypeptide(L)'
;MLALAVALGAFPFEAHAQSSIERGKYLVTVAGCSDCHTPGTFLGHPDRGRYLGGSDVGFAIPGLGVFAGPNLTPDKETGIGNWSIQQIVTAITTGKRPDGRGLAPVMPFEAFSHLSSADAEAIAAYLKSIKPVANKIAGPFGPTEKPSIFVFAVMPAEIYSSLPKPPTK
;
A
#
# COMPACT_ATOMS: atom_id res chain seq x y z
N MET A 1 37.95 -54.06 -21.11
CA MET A 1 36.78 -53.16 -21.14
C MET A 1 36.17 -53.11 -19.75
N LEU A 2 36.54 -52.13 -18.93
CA LEU A 2 35.87 -51.88 -17.64
C LEU A 2 34.72 -50.90 -17.90
N ALA A 3 33.48 -51.33 -17.68
CA ALA A 3 32.33 -50.45 -17.69
C ALA A 3 32.20 -49.76 -16.33
N LEU A 4 32.37 -48.44 -16.31
CA LEU A 4 32.17 -47.62 -15.12
C LEU A 4 30.67 -47.28 -15.01
N ALA A 5 29.98 -47.89 -14.05
CA ALA A 5 28.59 -47.54 -13.74
C ALA A 5 28.56 -46.21 -12.98
N VAL A 6 28.02 -45.18 -13.60
CA VAL A 6 27.75 -43.90 -12.95
C VAL A 6 26.44 -44.03 -12.17
N ALA A 7 26.55 -44.10 -10.84
CA ALA A 7 25.39 -44.00 -9.97
C ALA A 7 24.91 -42.54 -9.95
N LEU A 8 23.72 -42.28 -10.51
CA LEU A 8 23.01 -41.03 -10.30
C LEU A 8 22.55 -40.96 -8.84
N GLY A 9 23.30 -40.23 -8.01
CA GLY A 9 22.85 -39.85 -6.68
C GLY A 9 21.67 -38.88 -6.80
N ALA A 10 20.50 -39.28 -6.31
CA ALA A 10 19.37 -38.37 -6.13
C ALA A 10 19.71 -37.40 -4.99
N PHE A 11 20.04 -36.15 -5.32
CA PHE A 11 20.10 -35.09 -4.34
C PHE A 11 18.67 -34.71 -3.94
N PRO A 12 18.31 -34.75 -2.65
CA PRO A 12 17.00 -34.27 -2.22
C PRO A 12 16.93 -32.77 -2.50
N PHE A 13 16.03 -32.38 -3.39
CA PHE A 13 15.66 -30.98 -3.56
C PHE A 13 14.77 -30.61 -2.38
N GLU A 14 15.34 -30.04 -1.32
CA GLU A 14 14.54 -29.47 -0.23
C GLU A 14 13.80 -28.24 -0.77
N ALA A 15 12.51 -28.41 -1.07
CA ALA A 15 11.61 -27.31 -1.36
C ALA A 15 11.43 -26.50 -0.07
N HIS A 16 12.16 -25.39 0.05
CA HIS A 16 12.01 -24.48 1.17
C HIS A 16 10.67 -23.74 1.01
N ALA A 17 9.69 -24.03 1.87
CA ALA A 17 8.44 -23.28 1.91
C ALA A 17 8.76 -21.84 2.34
N GLN A 18 8.35 -20.86 1.53
CA GLN A 18 8.52 -19.44 1.85
C GLN A 18 7.75 -19.11 3.15
N SER A 19 8.37 -18.36 4.06
CA SER A 19 7.69 -17.93 5.28
C SER A 19 6.53 -16.97 4.97
N SER A 20 5.52 -16.92 5.84
CA SER A 20 4.38 -16.00 5.70
C SER A 20 4.83 -14.54 5.55
N ILE A 21 5.88 -14.13 6.29
CA ILE A 21 6.42 -12.76 6.20
C ILE A 21 7.10 -12.51 4.86
N GLU A 22 7.90 -13.46 4.35
CA GLU A 22 8.53 -13.31 3.03
C GLU A 22 7.47 -13.25 1.93
N ARG A 23 6.41 -14.06 2.03
CA ARG A 23 5.29 -14.03 1.09
C ARG A 23 4.58 -12.69 1.13
N GLY A 24 4.31 -12.17 2.32
CA GLY A 24 3.73 -10.85 2.52
C GLY A 24 4.59 -9.73 1.94
N LYS A 25 5.90 -9.77 2.16
CA LYS A 25 6.86 -8.82 1.58
C LYS A 25 6.78 -8.81 0.06
N TYR A 26 6.78 -10.00 -0.54
CA TYR A 26 6.65 -10.15 -1.99
C TYR A 26 5.34 -9.51 -2.48
N LEU A 27 4.21 -9.89 -1.88
CA LEU A 27 2.89 -9.39 -2.25
C LEU A 27 2.77 -7.87 -2.11
N VAL A 28 3.20 -7.31 -0.98
CA VAL A 28 3.20 -5.85 -0.74
C VAL A 28 4.05 -5.11 -1.76
N THR A 29 5.12 -5.73 -2.26
CA THR A 29 5.97 -5.16 -3.31
C THR A 29 5.27 -5.19 -4.66
N VAL A 30 4.79 -6.37 -5.10
CA VAL A 30 4.21 -6.51 -6.45
C VAL A 30 2.81 -5.89 -6.58
N ALA A 31 2.08 -5.78 -5.47
CA ALA A 31 0.80 -5.07 -5.42
C ALA A 31 0.95 -3.54 -5.34
N GLY A 32 2.19 -3.02 -5.32
CA GLY A 32 2.46 -1.59 -5.38
C GLY A 32 2.03 -0.82 -4.12
N CYS A 33 1.96 -1.46 -2.94
CA CYS A 33 1.51 -0.77 -1.73
C CYS A 33 2.39 0.45 -1.40
N SER A 34 3.69 0.38 -1.71
CA SER A 34 4.61 1.51 -1.50
C SER A 34 4.36 2.70 -2.42
N ASP A 35 3.64 2.50 -3.53
CA ASP A 35 3.42 3.55 -4.52
C ASP A 35 2.47 4.60 -3.96
N CYS A 36 1.44 4.16 -3.22
CA CYS A 36 0.50 5.04 -2.54
C CYS A 36 0.82 5.33 -1.07
N HIS A 37 1.66 4.52 -0.42
CA HIS A 37 1.87 4.61 1.03
C HIS A 37 3.32 4.95 1.42
N THR A 38 4.14 5.47 0.52
CA THR A 38 5.49 5.96 0.87
C THR A 38 5.61 7.44 0.51
N PRO A 39 6.16 8.30 1.39
CA PRO A 39 6.30 9.72 1.09
C PRO A 39 7.20 9.94 -0.13
N GLY A 40 6.93 10.98 -0.91
CA GLY A 40 7.75 11.37 -2.06
C GLY A 40 7.61 10.47 -3.29
N THR A 41 6.91 9.33 -3.23
CA THR A 41 6.74 8.44 -4.41
C THR A 41 6.09 9.20 -5.58
N PHE A 42 4.97 9.87 -5.35
CA PHE A 42 4.26 10.61 -6.41
C PHE A 42 4.98 11.87 -6.90
N LEU A 43 6.00 12.31 -6.16
CA LEU A 43 6.83 13.46 -6.52
C LEU A 43 8.17 13.02 -7.12
N GLY A 44 8.35 11.73 -7.40
CA GLY A 44 9.53 11.17 -8.06
C GLY A 44 10.76 10.98 -7.16
N HIS A 45 10.61 11.14 -5.84
CA HIS A 45 11.70 11.01 -4.87
C HIS A 45 11.25 10.20 -3.63
N PRO A 46 10.98 8.89 -3.79
CA PRO A 46 10.45 8.07 -2.71
C PRO A 46 11.39 8.00 -1.50
N ASP A 47 10.87 8.35 -0.32
CA ASP A 47 11.58 8.30 0.95
C ASP A 47 11.61 6.88 1.51
N ARG A 48 12.69 6.15 1.22
CA ARG A 48 12.90 4.78 1.69
C ARG A 48 13.12 4.69 3.21
N GLY A 49 13.52 5.78 3.87
CA GLY A 49 13.62 5.83 5.33
C GLY A 49 12.26 5.82 6.03
N ARG A 50 11.21 6.25 5.31
CA ARG A 50 9.80 6.20 5.74
C ARG A 50 8.96 5.28 4.85
N TYR A 51 9.54 4.16 4.40
CA TYR A 51 8.85 3.13 3.61
C TYR A 51 7.52 2.71 4.27
N LEU A 52 6.42 2.74 3.51
CA LEU A 52 5.05 2.45 3.99
C LEU A 52 4.53 3.40 5.10
N GLY A 53 5.23 4.51 5.34
CA GLY A 53 4.89 5.53 6.33
C GLY A 53 3.75 6.48 5.93
N GLY A 54 3.10 6.25 4.80
CA GLY A 54 1.99 7.02 4.22
C GLY A 54 2.41 8.00 3.13
N SER A 55 1.47 8.75 2.56
CA SER A 55 1.68 9.67 1.43
C SER A 55 1.67 11.13 1.86
N ASP A 56 2.49 11.94 1.20
CA ASP A 56 2.48 13.41 1.24
C ASP A 56 1.67 14.04 0.11
N VAL A 57 1.15 13.21 -0.81
CA VAL A 57 0.24 13.61 -1.89
C VAL A 57 -1.15 13.02 -1.67
N GLY A 58 -2.17 13.87 -1.75
CA GLY A 58 -3.57 13.50 -1.71
C GLY A 58 -4.16 13.23 -3.09
N PHE A 59 -5.23 12.45 -3.13
CA PHE A 59 -6.04 12.14 -4.29
C PHE A 59 -7.42 12.76 -4.12
N ALA A 60 -7.77 13.67 -5.02
CA ALA A 60 -9.11 14.23 -5.07
C ALA A 60 -10.06 13.22 -5.69
N ILE A 61 -11.12 12.88 -4.94
CA ILE A 61 -12.24 12.08 -5.41
C ILE A 61 -13.44 13.01 -5.54
N PRO A 62 -13.96 13.24 -6.77
CA PRO A 62 -15.09 14.13 -7.00
C PRO A 62 -16.27 13.83 -6.06
N GLY A 63 -16.75 14.87 -5.37
CA GLY A 63 -17.87 14.77 -4.43
C GLY A 63 -17.55 14.16 -3.05
N LEU A 64 -16.38 13.52 -2.86
CA LEU A 64 -16.02 12.90 -1.58
C LEU A 64 -14.94 13.66 -0.80
N GLY A 65 -14.02 14.33 -1.49
CA GLY A 65 -12.93 15.08 -0.87
C GLY A 65 -11.54 14.57 -1.29
N VAL A 66 -10.53 14.83 -0.46
CA VAL A 66 -9.13 14.50 -0.75
C VAL A 66 -8.60 13.49 0.27
N PHE A 67 -8.04 12.40 -0.24
CA PHE A 67 -7.54 11.27 0.56
C PHE A 67 -6.08 11.00 0.24
N ALA A 68 -5.25 10.83 1.27
CA ALA A 68 -3.87 10.40 1.10
C ALA A 68 -3.69 8.97 1.64
N GLY A 69 -2.73 8.23 1.09
CA GLY A 69 -2.38 6.90 1.61
C GLY A 69 -1.97 6.99 3.08
N PRO A 70 -2.68 6.32 4.02
CA PRO A 70 -2.31 6.35 5.43
C PRO A 70 -0.98 5.63 5.70
N ASN A 71 -0.42 5.85 6.88
CA ASN A 71 0.71 5.09 7.37
C ASN A 71 0.31 3.62 7.64
N LEU A 72 0.97 2.68 6.96
CA LEU A 72 0.71 1.23 7.08
C LEU A 72 1.68 0.52 8.03
N THR A 73 2.62 1.24 8.64
CA THR A 73 3.57 0.65 9.59
C THR A 73 2.89 0.32 10.93
N PRO A 74 3.46 -0.55 11.77
CA PRO A 74 2.85 -0.93 13.05
C PRO A 74 3.00 0.15 14.13
N ASP A 75 3.23 1.41 13.75
CA ASP A 75 3.19 2.54 14.66
C ASP A 75 1.80 2.65 15.31
N LYS A 76 1.75 2.80 16.63
CA LYS A 76 0.51 2.74 17.42
C LYS A 76 -0.29 4.05 17.39
N GLU A 77 0.35 5.17 17.11
CA GLU A 77 -0.30 6.49 17.17
C GLU A 77 -0.77 6.95 15.79
N THR A 78 0.05 6.71 14.77
CA THR A 78 -0.14 7.23 13.42
C THR A 78 -0.36 6.15 12.37
N GLY A 79 -0.04 4.89 12.67
CA GLY A 79 -0.15 3.74 11.78
C GLY A 79 -1.23 2.73 12.17
N ILE A 80 -1.03 1.48 11.75
CA ILE A 80 -1.94 0.33 12.00
C ILE A 80 -1.52 -0.49 13.23
N GLY A 81 -0.71 0.08 14.13
CA GLY A 81 -0.17 -0.61 15.31
C GLY A 81 -1.23 -1.23 16.22
N ASN A 82 -2.40 -0.59 16.32
CA ASN A 82 -3.52 -1.07 17.14
C ASN A 82 -4.48 -2.01 16.39
N TRP A 83 -4.29 -2.21 15.09
CA TRP A 83 -5.13 -3.13 14.31
C TRP A 83 -4.59 -4.55 14.47
N SER A 84 -5.52 -5.50 14.66
CA SER A 84 -5.21 -6.92 14.58
C SER A 84 -4.94 -7.32 13.13
N ILE A 85 -4.31 -8.48 12.93
CA ILE A 85 -4.11 -9.07 11.60
C ILE A 85 -5.44 -9.19 10.85
N GLN A 86 -6.49 -9.70 11.52
CA GLN A 86 -7.80 -9.91 10.91
C GLN A 86 -8.52 -8.60 10.58
N GLN A 87 -8.28 -7.55 11.36
CA GLN A 87 -8.76 -6.20 11.05
C GLN A 87 -8.08 -5.63 9.80
N ILE A 88 -6.78 -5.87 9.62
CA ILE A 88 -6.05 -5.48 8.41
C ILE A 88 -6.57 -6.27 7.21
N VAL A 89 -6.69 -7.59 7.33
CA VAL A 89 -7.26 -8.47 6.29
C VAL A 89 -8.63 -7.97 5.87
N THR A 90 -9.54 -7.76 6.83
CA THR A 90 -10.90 -7.25 6.56
C THR A 90 -10.86 -5.91 5.84
N ALA A 91 -10.00 -4.98 6.27
CA ALA A 91 -9.90 -3.68 5.65
C ALA A 91 -9.42 -3.76 4.20
N ILE A 92 -8.39 -4.55 3.91
CA ILE A 92 -7.83 -4.62 2.55
C ILE A 92 -8.70 -5.43 1.59
N THR A 93 -9.49 -6.40 2.07
CA THR A 93 -10.34 -7.25 1.19
C THR A 93 -11.78 -6.77 1.07
N THR A 94 -12.28 -5.94 2.01
CA THR A 94 -13.68 -5.49 2.01
C THR A 94 -13.83 -3.97 2.01
N GLY A 95 -12.73 -3.23 2.17
CA GLY A 95 -12.76 -1.78 2.33
C GLY A 95 -13.30 -1.31 3.69
N LYS A 96 -13.61 -2.20 4.65
CA LYS A 96 -14.17 -1.82 5.96
C LYS A 96 -13.10 -1.70 7.03
N ARG A 97 -13.00 -0.51 7.63
CA ARG A 97 -12.07 -0.22 8.73
C ARG A 97 -12.62 -0.75 10.07
N PRO A 98 -11.76 -0.95 11.09
CA PRO A 98 -12.19 -1.34 12.43
C PRO A 98 -13.14 -0.35 13.12
N ASP A 99 -13.05 0.93 12.75
CA ASP A 99 -13.91 2.00 13.25
C ASP A 99 -15.25 2.11 12.48
N GLY A 100 -15.55 1.16 11.60
CA GLY A 100 -16.78 1.10 10.81
C GLY A 100 -16.79 1.96 9.55
N ARG A 101 -15.79 2.82 9.34
CA ARG A 101 -15.70 3.65 8.12
C ARG A 101 -15.22 2.84 6.92
N GLY A 102 -15.56 3.30 5.72
CA GLY A 102 -14.99 2.79 4.47
C GLY A 102 -13.57 3.31 4.23
N LEU A 103 -12.75 2.52 3.52
CA LEU A 103 -11.54 3.01 2.86
C LEU A 103 -11.92 3.93 1.70
N ALA A 104 -11.03 4.85 1.37
CA ALA A 104 -11.22 5.72 0.22
C ALA A 104 -11.34 4.89 -1.07
N PRO A 105 -12.27 5.19 -1.99
CA PRO A 105 -12.46 4.42 -3.23
C PRO A 105 -11.24 4.31 -4.15
N VAL A 106 -10.22 5.16 -3.96
CA VAL A 106 -8.94 5.09 -4.67
C VAL A 106 -8.08 3.88 -4.24
N MET A 107 -8.35 3.31 -3.05
CA MET A 107 -7.72 2.08 -2.61
C MET A 107 -8.35 0.88 -3.34
N PRO A 108 -7.57 0.02 -4.02
CA PRO A 108 -8.11 -1.10 -4.82
C PRO A 108 -8.54 -2.32 -3.97
N PHE A 109 -9.36 -2.11 -2.94
CA PHE A 109 -9.81 -3.20 -2.06
C PHE A 109 -10.65 -4.25 -2.79
N GLU A 110 -11.39 -3.86 -3.84
CA GLU A 110 -12.13 -4.81 -4.69
C GLU A 110 -11.19 -5.79 -5.40
N ALA A 111 -10.04 -5.33 -5.89
CA ALA A 111 -9.04 -6.21 -6.50
C ALA A 111 -8.41 -7.16 -5.46
N PHE A 112 -8.19 -6.66 -4.24
CA PHE A 112 -7.65 -7.44 -3.13
C PHE A 112 -8.66 -8.41 -2.52
N SER A 113 -9.96 -8.25 -2.79
CA SER A 113 -11.00 -9.20 -2.38
C SER A 113 -10.79 -10.61 -2.97
N HIS A 114 -10.03 -10.71 -4.07
CA HIS A 114 -9.68 -11.97 -4.72
C HIS A 114 -8.42 -12.65 -4.16
N LEU A 115 -7.75 -12.05 -3.18
CA LEU A 115 -6.62 -12.69 -2.51
C LEU A 115 -7.10 -13.96 -1.79
N SER A 116 -6.25 -14.99 -1.80
CA SER A 116 -6.45 -16.11 -0.88
C SER A 116 -6.34 -15.62 0.56
N SER A 117 -7.03 -16.28 1.50
CA SER A 117 -6.92 -15.94 2.93
C SER A 117 -5.46 -15.95 3.39
N ALA A 118 -4.67 -16.93 2.92
CA ALA A 118 -3.25 -17.04 3.24
C ALA A 118 -2.43 -15.85 2.72
N ASP A 119 -2.70 -15.35 1.51
CA ASP A 119 -2.01 -14.19 0.94
C ASP A 119 -2.41 -12.89 1.66
N ALA A 120 -3.69 -12.72 1.98
CA ALA A 120 -4.16 -11.56 2.74
C ALA A 120 -3.56 -11.52 4.16
N GLU A 121 -3.52 -12.67 4.83
CA GLU A 121 -2.87 -12.81 6.14
C GLU A 121 -1.36 -12.58 6.06
N ALA A 122 -0.69 -13.08 5.01
CA ALA A 122 0.73 -12.84 4.78
C ALA A 122 1.04 -11.34 4.61
N ILE A 123 0.25 -10.61 3.83
CA ILE A 123 0.35 -9.14 3.70
C ILE A 123 0.23 -8.48 5.08
N ALA A 124 -0.83 -8.80 5.83
CA ALA A 124 -1.05 -8.24 7.15
C ALA A 124 0.10 -8.56 8.12
N ALA A 125 0.60 -9.79 8.12
CA ALA A 125 1.73 -10.22 8.95
C ALA A 125 3.01 -9.45 8.60
N TYR A 126 3.30 -9.28 7.31
CA TYR A 126 4.44 -8.48 6.88
C TYR A 126 4.30 -7.02 7.33
N LEU A 127 3.15 -6.37 7.14
CA LEU A 127 2.92 -5.00 7.59
C LEU A 127 3.05 -4.84 9.11
N LYS A 128 2.72 -5.87 9.90
CA LYS A 128 2.96 -5.85 11.36
C LYS A 128 4.41 -6.06 11.75
N SER A 129 5.25 -6.61 10.87
CA SER A 129 6.65 -6.96 11.14
C SER A 129 7.66 -5.86 10.83
N ILE A 130 7.30 -4.90 9.97
CA ILE A 130 8.22 -3.83 9.54
C ILE A 130 8.47 -2.81 10.67
N LYS A 131 9.54 -2.03 10.53
CA LYS A 131 9.88 -0.97 11.47
C LYS A 131 8.75 0.07 11.54
N PRO A 132 8.28 0.47 12.73
CA PRO A 132 7.30 1.54 12.86
C PRO A 132 7.89 2.88 12.42
N VAL A 133 7.06 3.69 11.76
CA VAL A 133 7.37 5.07 11.38
C VAL A 133 6.32 5.96 12.03
N ALA A 134 6.72 6.90 12.87
CA ALA A 134 5.81 7.90 13.41
C ALA A 134 5.60 8.99 12.35
N ASN A 135 4.45 8.97 11.67
CA ASN A 135 4.12 9.92 10.63
C ASN A 135 2.61 10.10 10.50
N LYS A 136 2.10 11.24 10.99
CA LYS A 136 0.69 11.59 10.88
C LYS A 136 0.42 12.16 9.49
N ILE A 137 -0.37 11.45 8.70
CA ILE A 137 -0.79 11.90 7.38
C ILE A 137 -1.86 12.99 7.51
N ALA A 138 -1.75 14.04 6.70
CA ALA A 138 -2.73 15.12 6.66
C ALA A 138 -4.03 14.67 5.97
N GLY A 139 -5.17 15.14 6.48
CA GLY A 139 -6.49 14.76 6.00
C GLY A 139 -7.07 13.50 6.69
N PRO A 140 -8.09 12.85 6.10
CA PRO A 140 -8.73 13.24 4.83
C PRO A 140 -9.37 14.63 4.92
N PHE A 141 -9.46 15.31 3.77
CA PHE A 141 -10.12 16.61 3.67
C PHE A 141 -11.50 16.42 3.04
N GLY A 142 -12.53 17.01 3.64
CA GLY A 142 -13.88 17.02 3.10
C GLY A 142 -13.98 17.77 1.75
N PRO A 143 -15.09 17.64 1.01
CA PRO A 143 -15.24 18.20 -0.33
C PRO A 143 -15.20 19.74 -0.38
N THR A 144 -15.40 20.41 0.77
CA THR A 144 -15.34 21.87 0.91
C THR A 144 -14.11 22.36 1.65
N GLU A 145 -13.27 21.45 2.17
CA GLU A 145 -12.09 21.79 2.94
C GLU A 145 -10.90 22.04 2.01
N LYS A 146 -10.10 23.06 2.32
CA LYS A 146 -8.86 23.35 1.57
C LYS A 146 -7.76 22.37 1.99
N PRO A 147 -7.23 21.53 1.08
CA PRO A 147 -6.13 20.62 1.40
C PRO A 147 -4.85 21.40 1.76
N SER A 148 -4.11 20.91 2.76
CA SER A 148 -2.80 21.47 3.16
C SER A 148 -1.61 20.76 2.51
N ILE A 149 -1.87 19.78 1.65
CA ILE A 149 -0.87 18.94 0.96
C ILE A 149 -1.01 19.07 -0.55
N PHE A 150 -0.02 18.56 -1.30
CA PHE A 150 -0.11 18.47 -2.75
C PHE A 150 -1.24 17.49 -3.14
N VAL A 151 -1.96 17.77 -4.23
CA VAL A 151 -3.13 16.98 -4.62
C VAL A 151 -3.09 16.61 -6.10
N PHE A 152 -3.25 15.32 -6.39
CA PHE A 152 -3.62 14.83 -7.70
C PHE A 152 -5.14 14.86 -7.85
N ALA A 153 -5.59 15.49 -8.94
CA ALA A 153 -7.00 15.56 -9.28
C ALA A 153 -7.18 15.09 -10.72
N VAL A 154 -8.04 14.09 -10.91
CA VAL A 154 -8.59 13.79 -12.23
C VAL A 154 -9.73 14.78 -12.46
N MET A 155 -9.67 15.51 -13.57
CA MET A 155 -10.65 16.51 -13.92
C MET A 155 -11.13 16.34 -15.37
N PRO A 156 -12.39 16.69 -15.67
CA PRO A 156 -12.88 16.75 -17.04
C PRO A 156 -12.01 17.65 -17.91
N ALA A 157 -11.95 17.33 -19.21
CA ALA A 157 -11.11 18.04 -20.17
C ALA A 157 -11.49 19.53 -20.26
N GLU A 158 -12.77 19.84 -20.08
CA GLU A 158 -13.30 21.20 -20.09
C GLU A 158 -12.73 22.02 -18.93
N ILE A 159 -12.67 21.42 -17.73
CA ILE A 159 -12.06 22.06 -16.56
C ILE A 159 -10.56 22.24 -16.79
N TYR A 160 -9.86 21.20 -17.24
CA TYR A 160 -8.43 21.28 -17.54
C TYR A 160 -8.10 22.39 -18.55
N SER A 161 -8.90 22.52 -19.61
CA SER A 161 -8.70 23.51 -20.67
C SER A 161 -8.91 24.96 -20.21
N SER A 162 -9.64 25.15 -19.10
CA SER A 162 -9.87 26.46 -18.48
C SER A 162 -8.76 26.89 -17.51
N LEU A 163 -7.82 26.00 -17.18
CA LEU A 163 -6.73 26.32 -16.27
C LEU A 163 -5.83 27.41 -16.87
N PRO A 164 -5.25 28.30 -16.05
CA PRO A 164 -4.24 29.23 -16.51
C PRO A 164 -3.10 28.48 -17.21
N LYS A 165 -2.68 28.97 -18.37
CA LYS A 165 -1.51 28.41 -19.05
C LYS A 165 -0.29 28.54 -18.14
N PRO A 166 0.57 27.51 -18.04
CA PRO A 166 1.81 27.62 -17.29
C PRO A 166 2.65 28.78 -17.84
N PRO A 167 3.42 29.48 -16.98
CA PRO A 167 4.30 30.55 -17.43
C PRO A 167 5.26 30.03 -18.50
N THR A 168 5.46 30.80 -19.57
CA THR A 168 6.51 30.52 -20.54
C THR A 168 7.86 30.68 -19.85
N LYS A 169 8.74 29.68 -20.00
CA LYS A 169 10.13 29.76 -19.51
C LYS A 169 10.88 30.94 -20.12
#